data_AF-X5DML8-F1
#
_entry.id   AF-X5DML8-F1
#
_cell.length_a   1.000
_cell.length_b   1.000
_cell.length_c   1.000
_cell.angle_alpha   90.00
_cell.angle_beta   90.00
_cell.angle_gamma   90.00
#
_symmetry.space_group_name_H-M   'P 1'
#
loop_
_entity.id
_entity.type
_entity.pdbx_description
1 polymer ?
#
loop_
_entity_poly.entity_id
_entity_poly.type
_entity_poly.pdbx_seq_one_letter_code
_entity_poly.pdbx_strand_id
1 'polypeptide(L)'
;MNRKLHLHVVTTAADHDPYDPTCIITVPLGSGLGATVQDGSRRLTVADLGDRHTSASLLWQDAATEMLATLGNLTSVHGTALRHRDVDTGIREIAVIGTPFPAAGLLAHPLLAVPTHRILADGPGPALFFVTDNQQLFISSGATPSVPCTGPIDISEGHCQTLESVP
;
A
#
# COMPACT_ATOMS: atom_id res chain seq x y z
N MET A 1 -0.16 -24.81 -7.40
CA MET A 1 0.43 -23.55 -6.88
C MET A 1 -0.72 -22.58 -6.66
N ASN A 2 -1.08 -22.28 -5.42
CA ASN A 2 -2.07 -21.23 -5.14
C ASN A 2 -1.43 -19.89 -5.48
N ARG A 3 -1.88 -19.28 -6.58
CA ARG A 3 -1.46 -17.94 -6.97
C ARG A 3 -2.13 -16.94 -6.04
N LYS A 4 -1.33 -16.16 -5.31
CA LYS A 4 -1.80 -15.20 -4.31
C LYS A 4 -1.96 -13.84 -4.95
N LEU A 5 -3.02 -13.14 -4.57
CA LEU A 5 -3.24 -11.78 -5.05
C LEU A 5 -2.47 -10.81 -4.15
N HIS A 6 -1.87 -9.80 -4.78
CA HIS A 6 -1.13 -8.77 -4.06
C HIS A 6 -1.62 -7.38 -4.45
N LEU A 7 -1.60 -6.47 -3.48
CA LEU A 7 -1.84 -5.05 -3.72
C LEU A 7 -0.53 -4.34 -4.03
N HIS A 8 -0.50 -3.59 -5.13
CA HIS A 8 0.64 -2.81 -5.54
C HIS A 8 0.22 -1.35 -5.70
N VAL A 9 0.85 -0.48 -4.92
CA VAL A 9 0.59 0.97 -4.96
C VAL A 9 1.27 1.54 -6.20
N VAL A 10 0.62 2.45 -6.91
CA VAL A 10 1.18 3.12 -8.08
C VAL A 10 0.88 4.60 -7.98
N THR A 11 1.74 5.42 -8.56
CA THR A 11 1.41 6.81 -8.83
C THR A 11 0.38 6.85 -9.96
N THR A 12 -0.72 7.54 -9.75
CA THR A 12 -1.79 7.66 -10.76
C THR A 12 -1.54 8.90 -11.59
N ALA A 13 -1.47 8.74 -12.91
CA ALA A 13 -1.23 9.84 -13.84
C ALA A 13 -2.29 10.01 -14.94
N ALA A 14 -3.32 9.17 -15.06
CA ALA A 14 -4.19 9.25 -16.23
C ALA A 14 -5.62 8.73 -16.03
N ASP A 15 -6.52 9.36 -16.78
CA ASP A 15 -7.88 8.93 -17.07
C ASP A 15 -7.90 7.47 -17.55
N HIS A 16 -8.77 6.69 -16.93
CA HIS A 16 -8.94 5.28 -17.20
C HIS A 16 -10.20 5.11 -18.04
N ASP A 17 -10.11 4.54 -19.24
CA ASP A 17 -11.31 4.06 -19.93
C ASP A 17 -11.74 2.74 -19.27
N PRO A 18 -12.88 2.71 -18.54
CA PRO A 18 -13.34 1.51 -17.85
C PRO A 18 -13.82 0.42 -18.81
N TYR A 19 -13.95 0.70 -20.11
CA TYR A 19 -14.44 -0.23 -21.12
C TYR A 19 -13.32 -0.85 -21.99
N ASP A 20 -12.09 -0.36 -21.92
CA ASP A 20 -10.96 -0.96 -22.63
C ASP A 20 -10.51 -2.26 -21.93
N PRO A 21 -10.64 -3.44 -22.56
CA PRO A 21 -10.26 -4.72 -21.97
C PRO A 21 -8.76 -4.84 -21.63
N THR A 22 -7.91 -4.03 -22.26
CA THR A 22 -6.46 -4.01 -22.04
C THR A 22 -6.02 -3.12 -20.89
N CYS A 23 -6.95 -2.31 -20.37
CA CYS A 23 -6.69 -1.31 -19.36
C CYS A 23 -6.39 -1.95 -17.99
N ILE A 24 -5.32 -1.51 -17.32
CA ILE A 24 -4.87 -2.06 -16.02
C ILE A 24 -5.79 -1.57 -14.90
N ILE A 25 -6.47 -2.45 -14.18
CA ILE A 25 -7.37 -2.04 -13.11
C ILE A 25 -6.60 -1.30 -12.01
N THR A 26 -6.99 -0.05 -11.77
CA THR A 26 -6.41 0.78 -10.71
C THR A 26 -7.55 1.36 -9.87
N VAL A 27 -7.52 1.09 -8.56
CA VAL A 27 -8.42 1.68 -7.57
C VAL A 27 -7.77 2.97 -7.06
N PRO A 28 -8.39 4.15 -7.23
CA PRO A 28 -7.82 5.38 -6.70
C PRO A 28 -7.81 5.35 -5.18
N LEU A 29 -6.67 5.69 -4.57
CA LEU A 29 -6.50 5.73 -3.12
C LEU A 29 -6.60 7.16 -2.57
N GLY A 30 -6.49 8.15 -3.46
CA GLY A 30 -6.24 9.55 -3.12
C GLY A 30 -4.74 9.86 -3.12
N SER A 31 -4.40 11.12 -2.96
CA SER A 31 -3.01 11.59 -2.92
C SER A 31 -2.15 11.36 -4.15
N GLY A 32 -2.77 11.26 -5.33
CA GLY A 32 -2.07 10.85 -6.55
C GLY A 32 -1.60 9.39 -6.52
N LEU A 33 -2.13 8.57 -5.61
CA LEU A 33 -1.89 7.14 -5.53
C LEU A 33 -3.10 6.33 -5.99
N GLY A 34 -2.79 5.14 -6.51
CA GLY A 34 -3.73 4.11 -6.86
C GLY A 34 -3.24 2.74 -6.41
N ALA A 35 -4.14 1.78 -6.25
CA ALA A 35 -3.83 0.39 -6.00
C ALA A 35 -4.18 -0.45 -7.22
N THR A 36 -3.23 -1.26 -7.67
CA THR A 36 -3.48 -2.32 -8.64
C THR A 36 -3.49 -3.67 -7.92
N VAL A 37 -4.39 -4.57 -8.33
CA VAL A 37 -4.36 -5.96 -7.89
C VAL A 37 -3.48 -6.76 -8.86
N GLN A 38 -2.53 -7.50 -8.33
CA GLN A 38 -1.59 -8.32 -9.09
C GLN A 38 -1.77 -9.80 -8.81
N ASP A 39 -1.59 -10.60 -9.85
CA ASP A 39 -1.47 -12.07 -9.76
C ASP A 39 -0.01 -12.43 -10.02
N GLY A 40 0.74 -12.68 -8.93
CA GLY A 40 2.20 -12.71 -8.97
C GLY A 40 2.76 -11.35 -9.40
N SER A 41 3.56 -11.32 -10.47
CA SER A 41 4.15 -10.09 -11.03
C SER A 41 3.27 -9.40 -12.08
N ARG A 42 2.13 -10.00 -12.45
CA ARG A 42 1.27 -9.50 -13.52
C ARG A 42 0.14 -8.64 -12.95
N ARG A 43 -0.02 -7.43 -13.47
CA ARG A 43 -1.17 -6.56 -13.21
C ARG A 43 -2.41 -7.07 -13.94
N LEU A 44 -3.55 -7.05 -13.26
CA LEU A 44 -4.82 -7.48 -13.86
C LEU A 44 -5.44 -6.36 -14.71
N THR A 45 -6.06 -6.75 -15.84
CA THR A 45 -6.77 -5.84 -16.75
C THR A 45 -8.28 -6.04 -16.67
N VAL A 46 -9.05 -5.15 -17.29
CA VAL A 46 -10.53 -5.27 -17.36
C VAL A 46 -10.98 -6.63 -17.93
N ALA A 47 -10.27 -7.18 -18.92
CA ALA A 47 -10.53 -8.51 -19.44
C ALA A 47 -10.44 -9.61 -18.37
N ASP A 48 -9.47 -9.53 -17.46
CA ASP A 48 -9.33 -10.50 -16.37
C ASP A 48 -10.54 -10.53 -15.43
N LEU A 49 -11.26 -9.41 -15.26
CA LEU A 49 -12.50 -9.37 -14.47
C LEU A 49 -13.62 -10.15 -15.15
N GLY A 50 -13.75 -10.01 -16.48
CA GLY A 50 -14.72 -10.71 -17.30
C GLY A 50 -14.52 -12.23 -17.23
N ASP A 51 -13.29 -12.68 -17.43
CA ASP A 51 -12.93 -14.10 -17.41
C ASP A 51 -13.13 -14.74 -16.03
N ARG A 52 -12.89 -13.97 -14.95
CA ARG A 52 -13.06 -14.43 -13.57
C ARG A 52 -14.47 -14.25 -13.03
N HIS A 53 -15.38 -13.63 -13.80
CA HIS A 53 -16.72 -13.25 -13.36
C HIS A 53 -16.74 -12.53 -12.00
N THR A 54 -15.83 -11.55 -11.82
CA THR A 54 -15.63 -10.81 -10.56
C THR A 54 -15.52 -9.30 -10.79
N SER A 55 -15.34 -8.52 -9.72
CA SER A 55 -15.14 -7.07 -9.78
C SER A 55 -13.79 -6.65 -9.22
N ALA A 56 -13.31 -5.47 -9.63
CA ALA A 56 -12.13 -4.85 -9.08
C ALA A 56 -12.19 -4.71 -7.55
N SER A 57 -13.35 -4.31 -7.02
CA SER A 57 -13.57 -4.14 -5.58
C SER A 57 -13.48 -5.46 -4.81
N LEU A 58 -14.03 -6.55 -5.36
CA LEU A 58 -13.94 -7.87 -4.73
C LEU A 58 -12.49 -8.36 -4.71
N LEU A 59 -11.78 -8.26 -5.82
CA LEU A 59 -10.37 -8.66 -5.88
C LEU A 59 -9.47 -7.82 -4.98
N TRP A 60 -9.76 -6.52 -4.86
CA TRP A 60 -9.04 -5.60 -3.98
C TRP A 60 -9.25 -5.96 -2.50
N GLN A 61 -10.49 -6.26 -2.14
CA GLN A 61 -10.87 -6.73 -0.80
C GLN A 61 -10.24 -8.10 -0.47
N ASP A 62 -10.30 -9.07 -1.39
CA ASP A 62 -9.73 -10.40 -1.21
C ASP A 62 -8.21 -10.33 -1.00
N ALA A 63 -7.51 -9.53 -1.82
CA ALA A 63 -6.08 -9.31 -1.68
C ALA A 63 -5.73 -8.66 -0.32
N ALA A 64 -6.52 -7.68 0.14
CA ALA A 64 -6.33 -7.08 1.45
C ALA A 64 -6.54 -8.08 2.60
N THR A 65 -7.57 -8.93 2.52
CA THR A 65 -7.83 -9.98 3.50
C THR A 65 -6.71 -11.02 3.54
N GLU A 66 -6.18 -11.42 2.39
CA GLU A 66 -5.04 -12.34 2.32
C GLU A 66 -3.77 -11.72 2.94
N MET A 67 -3.50 -10.45 2.63
CA MET A 67 -2.39 -9.72 3.25
C MET A 67 -2.55 -9.65 4.77
N LEU A 68 -3.75 -9.32 5.27
CA LEU A 68 -4.03 -9.25 6.70
C LEU A 68 -3.83 -10.61 7.39
N ALA A 69 -4.30 -11.70 6.79
CA ALA A 69 -4.04 -13.05 7.29
C ALA A 69 -2.54 -13.37 7.34
N THR A 70 -1.79 -12.94 6.31
CA THR A 70 -0.33 -13.08 6.27
C THR A 70 0.35 -12.30 7.38
N LEU A 71 -0.07 -11.05 7.62
CA LEU A 71 0.45 -10.23 8.73
C LEU A 71 0.15 -10.87 10.09
N GLY A 72 -1.07 -11.42 10.27
CA GLY A 72 -1.44 -12.13 11.49
C GLY A 72 -0.55 -13.35 11.75
N ASN A 73 -0.27 -14.14 10.72
CA ASN A 73 0.64 -15.29 10.80
C ASN A 73 2.08 -14.86 11.12
N LEU A 74 2.58 -13.80 10.48
CA LEU A 74 3.92 -13.29 10.80
C LEU A 74 4.01 -12.78 12.24
N THR A 75 2.96 -12.12 12.71
CA THR A 75 2.88 -11.61 14.09
C THR A 75 2.87 -12.75 15.09
N SER A 76 2.14 -13.84 14.83
CA SER A 76 2.12 -15.00 15.74
C SER A 76 3.47 -15.72 15.80
N VAL A 77 4.24 -15.72 14.72
CA VAL A 77 5.55 -16.38 14.66
C VAL A 77 6.68 -15.49 15.20
N HIS A 78 6.68 -14.20 14.88
CA HIS A 78 7.80 -13.29 15.16
C HIS A 78 7.49 -12.22 16.22
N GLY A 79 6.27 -12.19 16.78
CA GLY A 79 5.80 -11.14 17.70
C GLY A 79 5.39 -9.83 16.99
N THR A 80 5.78 -9.65 15.72
CA THR A 80 5.41 -8.52 14.86
C THR A 80 5.45 -8.97 13.40
N ALA A 81 4.70 -8.31 12.51
CA ALA A 81 4.80 -8.50 11.06
C ALA A 81 5.74 -7.50 10.37
N LEU A 82 6.12 -6.43 11.07
CA LEU A 82 6.85 -5.29 10.52
C LEU A 82 8.26 -5.21 11.10
N ARG A 83 9.22 -4.87 10.25
CA ARG A 83 10.59 -4.48 10.62
C ARG A 83 10.78 -3.00 10.31
N HIS A 84 11.48 -2.31 11.19
CA HIS A 84 11.79 -0.89 11.05
C HIS A 84 13.29 -0.73 10.86
N ARG A 85 13.69 0.17 9.97
CA ARG A 85 15.09 0.56 9.77
C ARG A 85 15.18 2.08 9.76
N ASP A 86 15.92 2.65 10.71
CA ASP A 86 16.23 4.08 10.68
C ASP A 86 17.14 4.35 9.48
N VAL A 87 16.73 5.31 8.64
CA VAL A 87 17.46 5.67 7.42
C VAL A 87 18.02 7.09 7.48
N ASP A 88 17.38 7.97 8.25
CA ASP A 88 17.84 9.32 8.55
C ASP A 88 17.19 9.81 9.86
N THR A 89 17.58 10.98 10.33
CA THR A 89 17.03 11.65 11.50
C THR A 89 15.53 11.87 11.31
N GLY A 90 14.71 11.19 12.11
CA GLY A 90 13.25 11.29 12.05
C GLY A 90 12.60 10.52 10.91
N ILE A 91 13.34 9.70 10.15
CA ILE A 91 12.83 8.91 9.02
C ILE A 91 13.13 7.43 9.21
N ARG A 92 12.09 6.60 9.11
CA ARG A 92 12.20 5.14 9.21
C ARG A 92 11.63 4.48 7.98
N GLU A 93 12.36 3.52 7.44
CA GLU A 93 11.83 2.59 6.46
C GLU A 93 11.05 1.49 7.15
N ILE A 94 9.88 1.17 6.60
CA ILE A 94 9.02 0.07 7.04
C ILE A 94 9.08 -1.04 6.00
N ALA A 95 9.33 -2.26 6.47
CA ALA A 95 9.22 -3.45 5.64
C ALA A 95 8.45 -4.56 6.35
N VAL A 96 7.84 -5.46 5.59
CA VAL A 96 7.22 -6.68 6.14
C VAL A 96 8.32 -7.72 6.39
N ILE A 97 8.16 -8.60 7.37
CA ILE A 97 9.10 -9.69 7.65
C ILE A 97 8.92 -10.83 6.63
N GLY A 98 10.01 -11.40 6.13
CA GLY A 98 9.97 -12.59 5.22
C GLY A 98 9.26 -12.35 3.88
N THR A 99 9.19 -11.09 3.45
CA THR A 99 8.28 -10.49 2.45
C THR A 99 7.91 -11.33 1.22
N PRO A 100 6.63 -11.74 1.08
CA PRO A 100 6.01 -12.10 -0.19
C PRO A 100 5.37 -10.92 -0.94
N PHE A 101 5.24 -9.73 -0.33
CA PHE A 101 4.72 -8.49 -0.95
C PHE A 101 5.39 -7.23 -0.37
N PRO A 102 5.41 -6.09 -1.09
CA PRO A 102 6.06 -4.87 -0.63
C PRO A 102 5.24 -4.11 0.44
N ALA A 103 5.92 -3.35 1.30
CA ALA A 103 5.28 -2.63 2.40
C ALA A 103 4.37 -1.48 1.95
N ALA A 104 4.59 -0.88 0.78
CA ALA A 104 3.66 0.12 0.23
C ALA A 104 2.22 -0.42 0.13
N GLY A 105 2.04 -1.73 -0.10
CA GLY A 105 0.73 -2.38 -0.13
C GLY A 105 -0.08 -2.22 1.17
N LEU A 106 0.55 -1.89 2.30
CA LEU A 106 -0.12 -1.61 3.57
C LEU A 106 -0.99 -0.35 3.52
N LEU A 107 -0.67 0.59 2.62
CA LEU A 107 -1.48 1.80 2.40
C LEU A 107 -2.58 1.58 1.35
N ALA A 108 -2.52 0.45 0.64
CA ALA A 108 -3.32 0.23 -0.56
C ALA A 108 -4.79 -0.09 -0.30
N HIS A 109 -5.20 -0.28 0.96
CA HIS A 109 -6.58 -0.64 1.33
C HIS A 109 -6.91 -0.17 2.76
N PRO A 110 -8.11 0.36 3.05
CA PRO A 110 -8.47 0.82 4.39
C PRO A 110 -8.28 -0.23 5.51
N LEU A 111 -8.65 -1.49 5.24
CA LEU A 111 -8.40 -2.62 6.14
C LEU A 111 -6.93 -2.84 6.54
N LEU A 112 -5.99 -2.39 5.71
CA LEU A 112 -4.55 -2.47 5.98
C LEU A 112 -4.03 -1.14 6.54
N ALA A 113 -4.52 -0.02 6.00
CA ALA A 113 -4.05 1.31 6.35
C ALA A 113 -4.34 1.66 7.82
N VAL A 114 -5.57 1.46 8.31
CA VAL A 114 -5.94 1.77 9.70
C VAL A 114 -5.06 1.06 10.73
N PRO A 115 -4.88 -0.28 10.69
CA PRO A 115 -4.01 -0.95 11.65
C PRO A 115 -2.54 -0.57 11.46
N THR A 116 -2.09 -0.32 10.22
CA THR A 116 -0.73 0.16 9.94
C THR A 116 -0.48 1.51 10.60
N HIS A 117 -1.40 2.47 10.45
CA HIS A 117 -1.34 3.76 11.12
C HIS A 117 -1.27 3.58 12.64
N ARG A 118 -2.16 2.77 13.23
CA ARG A 118 -2.19 2.55 14.69
C ARG A 118 -0.86 2.01 15.23
N ILE A 119 -0.27 1.01 14.56
CA ILE A 119 1.00 0.39 14.99
C ILE A 119 2.18 1.39 14.87
N LEU A 120 2.13 2.28 13.88
CA LEU A 120 3.26 3.15 13.56
C LEU A 120 3.16 4.55 14.21
N ALA A 121 1.95 4.99 14.58
CA ALA A 121 1.67 6.25 15.25
C ALA A 121 1.93 6.23 16.76
N ASP A 122 2.30 5.07 17.35
CA ASP A 122 2.76 4.98 18.75
C ASP A 122 4.11 5.73 19.01
N GLY A 123 4.61 6.50 18.04
CA GLY A 123 5.80 7.36 18.16
C GLY A 123 5.46 8.86 18.34
N PRO A 124 6.46 9.72 18.62
CA PRO A 124 6.22 11.15 18.80
C PRO A 124 5.90 11.86 17.47
N GLY A 125 4.75 12.55 17.41
CA GLY A 125 4.32 13.41 16.29
C GLY A 125 3.37 12.73 15.28
N PRO A 126 2.83 13.48 14.30
CA PRO A 126 1.99 12.91 13.25
C PRO A 126 2.81 11.95 12.37
N ALA A 127 2.26 10.76 12.11
CA ALA A 127 2.88 9.77 11.24
C ALA A 127 2.63 10.12 9.76
N LEU A 128 3.65 10.63 9.08
CA LEU A 128 3.59 10.95 7.65
C LEU A 128 4.18 9.82 6.83
N PHE A 129 3.46 9.38 5.80
CA PHE A 129 3.88 8.27 4.96
C PHE A 129 4.39 8.77 3.61
N PHE A 130 5.44 8.10 3.11
CA PHE A 130 6.04 8.35 1.82
C PHE A 130 6.27 7.03 1.10
N VAL A 131 5.91 6.98 -0.19
CA VAL A 131 6.05 5.78 -1.02
C VAL A 131 6.96 6.09 -2.20
N THR A 132 7.98 5.26 -2.40
CA THR A 132 8.81 5.33 -3.63
C THR A 132 8.17 4.55 -4.76
N ASP A 133 8.57 4.81 -6.00
CA ASP A 133 8.16 4.02 -7.17
C ASP A 133 8.47 2.51 -7.00
N ASN A 134 9.57 2.19 -6.30
CA ASN A 134 9.99 0.81 -5.98
C ASN A 134 9.22 0.15 -4.83
N GLN A 135 8.07 0.71 -4.42
CA GLN A 135 7.18 0.17 -3.37
C GLN A 135 7.78 0.13 -1.95
N GLN A 136 8.86 0.88 -1.71
CA GLN A 136 9.36 1.11 -0.35
C GLN A 136 8.43 2.09 0.38
N LEU A 137 8.20 1.80 1.66
CA LEU A 137 7.38 2.61 2.54
C LEU A 137 8.27 3.27 3.59
N PHE A 138 8.19 4.59 3.70
CA PHE A 138 8.84 5.37 4.73
C PHE A 138 7.80 6.04 5.63
N ILE A 139 8.12 6.15 6.90
CA ILE A 139 7.40 6.96 7.88
C ILE A 139 8.33 8.07 8.38
N SER A 140 7.77 9.26 8.55
CA SER A 140 8.45 10.42 9.11
C SER A 140 7.55 11.21 10.05
N SER A 141 8.16 11.91 11.00
CA SER A 141 7.48 12.82 11.92
C SER A 141 7.60 14.31 11.53
N GLY A 142 8.00 14.60 10.28
CA GLY A 142 8.10 15.98 9.78
C GLY A 142 9.23 16.25 8.76
N ALA A 143 10.08 15.26 8.48
CA ALA A 143 11.13 15.35 7.46
C ALA A 143 10.75 14.60 6.17
N THR A 144 11.03 15.14 5.00
CA THR A 144 10.83 14.42 3.74
C THR A 144 12.04 13.52 3.45
N PRO A 145 11.85 12.25 3.02
CA PRO A 145 12.94 11.42 2.56
C PRO A 145 13.73 12.09 1.43
N SER A 146 15.06 11.95 1.44
CA SER A 146 15.94 12.47 0.40
C SER A 146 15.81 11.75 -0.96
N VAL A 147 15.06 10.65 -1.00
CA VAL A 147 14.77 9.87 -2.20
C VAL A 147 13.48 10.34 -2.87
N PRO A 148 13.36 10.27 -4.21
CA PRO A 148 12.11 10.55 -4.91
C PRO A 148 10.97 9.68 -4.38
N CYS A 149 9.90 10.31 -3.92
CA CYS A 149 8.76 9.65 -3.32
C CYS A 149 7.46 10.46 -3.49
N THR A 150 6.33 9.78 -3.38
CA THR A 150 5.01 10.39 -3.26
C THR A 150 4.64 10.54 -1.79
N GLY A 151 4.30 11.76 -1.38
CA GLY A 151 3.91 12.15 -0.03
C GLY A 151 4.16 13.64 0.23
N PRO A 152 3.86 14.15 1.44
CA PRO A 152 3.36 13.43 2.62
C PRO A 152 1.93 12.89 2.42
N ILE A 153 1.70 11.65 2.85
CA ILE A 153 0.38 11.01 2.89
C ILE A 153 -0.03 10.82 4.35
N ASP A 154 -1.25 11.24 4.68
CA ASP A 154 -1.94 10.81 5.89
C ASP A 154 -2.87 9.63 5.57
N ILE A 155 -2.92 8.65 6.47
CA ILE A 155 -3.82 7.50 6.42
C ILE A 155 -4.60 7.29 7.74
N SER A 156 -4.61 8.29 8.62
CA SER A 156 -5.25 8.25 9.94
C SER A 156 -6.74 7.90 9.87
N GLU A 157 -7.43 8.33 8.81
CA GLU A 157 -8.85 8.03 8.55
C GLU A 157 -9.07 6.75 7.72
N GLY A 158 -8.00 5.99 7.41
CA GLY A 158 -8.06 4.77 6.61
C GLY A 158 -8.04 4.98 5.10
N HIS A 159 -7.90 6.21 4.63
CA HIS A 159 -7.75 6.55 3.21
C HIS A 159 -6.51 7.42 3.01
N CYS A 160 -5.87 7.34 1.84
CA CYS A 160 -4.66 8.13 1.56
C CYS A 160 -5.04 9.58 1.22
N GLN A 161 -4.70 10.52 2.10
CA GLN A 161 -4.93 11.95 1.92
C GLN A 161 -3.61 12.72 1.75
N THR A 162 -3.52 13.58 0.73
CA THR A 162 -2.35 14.46 0.56
C THR A 162 -2.46 15.54 1.60
N LEU A 163 -1.38 15.77 2.33
CA LEU A 163 -1.26 16.97 3.14
C LEU A 163 -0.60 18.06 2.30
N GLU A 164 -1.31 19.17 2.09
CA GLU A 164 -0.85 20.28 1.23
C GLU A 164 0.40 20.98 1.79
N SER A 165 0.83 20.66 3.01
CA SER A 165 2.11 21.08 3.58
C SER A 165 2.45 20.24 4.80
N VAL A 166 3.73 19.86 4.95
CA VAL A 166 4.29 19.55 6.26
C VAL A 166 4.61 20.90 6.91
N PRO A 167 4.05 21.24 8.08
CA PRO A 167 4.38 22.48 8.77
C PRO A 167 5.86 22.55 9.16
#